data_AF-A0A2U9BXY0-F1
#
_entry.id   AF-A0A2U9BXY0-F1
#
_cell.length_a   1.000
_cell.length_b   1.000
_cell.length_c   1.000
_cell.angle_alpha   90.00
_cell.angle_beta   90.00
_cell.angle_gamma   90.00
#
_symmetry.space_group_name_H-M   'P 1'
#
loop_
_entity.id
_entity.type
_entity.pdbx_description
1 polymer ?
#
loop_
_entity_poly.entity_id
_entity_poly.type
_entity_poly.pdbx_seq_one_letter_code
_entity_poly.pdbx_strand_id
1 'polypeptide(L)'
;MMLVGFLGCYGAIQESQCLLGTFFFFLVILFACEVAAAIWGFMNRDTISKELINFYDSAYIKAVDVSGSPSKDAAIKVLDVFHNTLDCCGKGDDTALFRQVVGTLCPRKSQGDFLKSQSCHDKLIELFSEKLHLIGLAALVVAVIMIFEMIFTMVLCCGIRNSPGAY
;
A
#
# COMPACT_ATOMS: atom_id res chain seq x y z
N MET A 1 7.07 -5.48 8.53
CA MET A 1 7.26 -4.24 9.32
C MET A 1 7.59 -4.51 10.79
N MET A 2 6.81 -5.29 11.55
CA MET A 2 7.04 -5.48 13.01
C MET A 2 8.44 -6.00 13.38
N LEU A 3 8.92 -7.09 12.73
CA LEU A 3 10.23 -7.68 13.04
C LEU A 3 11.39 -6.74 12.69
N VAL A 4 11.38 -6.16 11.49
CA VAL A 4 12.42 -5.23 11.02
C VAL A 4 12.48 -3.98 11.90
N GLY A 5 11.32 -3.43 12.28
CA GLY A 5 11.24 -2.32 13.23
C GLY A 5 11.74 -2.67 14.63
N PHE A 6 11.45 -3.88 15.13
CA PHE A 6 11.98 -4.36 16.40
C PHE A 6 13.52 -4.45 16.37
N LEU A 7 14.10 -5.07 15.34
CA LEU A 7 15.55 -5.19 15.21
C LEU A 7 16.25 -3.83 15.12
N GLY A 8 15.67 -2.89 14.36
CA GLY A 8 16.21 -1.53 14.26
C GLY A 8 16.12 -0.77 15.59
N CYS A 9 14.93 -0.72 16.20
CA CYS A 9 14.71 0.03 17.44
C CYS A 9 15.47 -0.58 18.63
N TYR A 10 15.33 -1.89 18.85
CA TYR A 10 16.00 -2.57 19.96
C TYR A 10 17.52 -2.66 19.73
N GLY A 11 17.96 -2.73 18.47
CA GLY A 11 19.37 -2.76 18.11
C GLY A 11 20.07 -1.43 18.40
N ALA A 12 19.36 -0.31 18.19
CA ALA A 12 19.83 1.00 18.58
C ALA A 12 19.84 1.19 20.11
N ILE A 13 18.78 0.78 20.82
CA ILE A 13 18.67 0.97 22.28
C ILE A 13 19.70 0.12 23.04
N GLN A 14 19.90 -1.14 22.64
CA GLN A 14 20.83 -2.04 23.31
C GLN A 14 22.27 -1.88 22.81
N GLU A 15 22.52 -0.97 21.86
CA GLU A 15 23.81 -0.80 21.19
C GLU A 15 24.41 -2.13 20.69
N SER A 16 23.55 -3.05 20.23
CA SER A 16 23.96 -4.40 19.85
C SER A 16 24.33 -4.46 18.38
N GLN A 17 25.64 -4.61 18.10
CA GLN A 17 26.15 -4.71 16.73
C GLN A 17 25.55 -5.89 15.95
N CYS A 18 25.29 -7.01 16.62
CA CYS A 18 24.70 -8.18 15.99
C CYS A 18 23.25 -7.88 15.54
N LEU A 19 22.46 -7.24 16.40
CA LEU A 19 21.07 -6.90 16.09
C LEU A 19 20.98 -5.83 14.99
N LEU A 20 21.86 -4.84 15.05
CA LEU A 20 21.96 -3.79 14.03
C LEU A 20 22.46 -4.34 12.68
N GLY A 21 23.37 -5.32 12.71
CA GLY A 21 23.83 -6.04 11.51
C GLY A 21 22.74 -6.89 10.87
N THR A 22 21.94 -7.61 11.66
CA THR A 22 20.77 -8.35 11.13
C THR A 22 19.72 -7.40 10.56
N PHE A 23 19.46 -6.25 11.19
CA PHE A 23 18.61 -5.20 10.63
C PHE A 23 19.13 -4.71 9.27
N PHE A 24 20.42 -4.39 9.15
CA PHE A 24 21.03 -3.99 7.88
C PHE A 24 20.86 -5.05 6.79
N PHE A 25 21.08 -6.32 7.12
CA PHE A 25 20.90 -7.42 6.16
C PHE A 25 19.46 -7.51 5.64
N PHE A 26 18.47 -7.38 6.53
CA PHE A 26 17.07 -7.32 6.10
C PHE A 26 16.78 -6.10 5.22
N LEU A 27 17.34 -4.92 5.52
CA LEU A 27 17.17 -3.73 4.66
C LEU A 27 17.75 -3.95 3.25
N VAL A 28 18.92 -4.57 3.13
CA VAL A 28 19.51 -4.90 1.81
C VAL A 28 18.61 -5.85 1.01
N ILE A 29 18.06 -6.88 1.67
CA ILE A 29 17.11 -7.78 1.02
C ILE A 29 15.85 -7.04 0.59
N LEU A 30 15.26 -6.21 1.46
CA LEU A 30 14.06 -5.43 1.14
C LEU A 30 14.30 -4.48 -0.03
N PHE A 31 15.45 -3.81 -0.07
CA PHE A 31 15.83 -2.93 -1.17
C PHE A 31 15.99 -3.71 -2.49
N ALA A 32 16.63 -4.88 -2.46
CA ALA A 32 16.73 -5.73 -3.64
C ALA A 32 15.35 -6.22 -4.13
N CYS A 33 14.47 -6.60 -3.20
CA CYS A 33 13.08 -6.96 -3.51
C CYS A 33 12.29 -5.78 -4.07
N GLU A 34 12.49 -4.56 -3.55
CA GLU A 34 11.84 -3.34 -4.03
C GLU A 34 12.23 -3.05 -5.48
N VAL A 35 13.53 -3.11 -5.80
CA VAL A 35 14.02 -2.93 -7.18
C VAL A 35 13.46 -4.01 -8.10
N ALA A 36 13.48 -5.28 -7.67
CA ALA A 36 12.93 -6.38 -8.46
C ALA A 36 11.42 -6.23 -8.72
N ALA A 37 10.65 -5.87 -7.68
CA ALA A 37 9.21 -5.64 -7.78
C ALA A 37 8.89 -4.41 -8.65
N ALA A 38 9.69 -3.34 -8.57
CA ALA A 38 9.54 -2.15 -9.40
C ALA A 38 9.75 -2.47 -10.89
N ILE A 39 10.82 -3.20 -11.23
CA ILE A 39 11.09 -3.62 -12.61
C ILE A 39 9.97 -4.55 -13.10
N TRP A 40 9.63 -5.57 -12.33
CA TRP A 40 8.60 -6.54 -12.72
C TRP A 40 7.21 -5.89 -12.87
N GLY A 41 6.84 -5.01 -11.94
CA GLY A 41 5.60 -4.27 -11.96
C GLY A 41 5.52 -3.28 -13.12
N PHE A 42 6.63 -2.64 -13.49
CA PHE A 42 6.69 -1.78 -14.67
C PHE A 42 6.53 -2.56 -15.97
N MET A 43 7.21 -3.70 -16.10
CA MET A 43 7.10 -4.58 -17.27
C MET A 43 5.70 -5.20 -17.41
N ASN A 44 5.06 -5.54 -16.29
CA ASN A 44 3.76 -6.22 -16.25
C ASN A 44 2.62 -5.33 -15.73
N ARG A 45 2.67 -4.02 -16.02
CA ARG A 45 1.69 -3.05 -15.51
C ARG A 45 0.24 -3.42 -15.81
N ASP A 46 -0.02 -4.00 -16.98
CA ASP A 46 -1.38 -4.41 -17.39
C ASP A 46 -1.88 -5.60 -16.56
N THR A 47 -0.98 -6.51 -16.17
CA THR A 47 -1.29 -7.64 -15.28
C THR A 47 -1.58 -7.14 -13.86
N ILE A 48 -0.76 -6.21 -13.35
CA ILE A 48 -0.96 -5.60 -12.03
C ILE A 48 -2.29 -4.84 -11.97
N SER A 49 -2.62 -4.09 -13.02
CA SER A 49 -3.91 -3.40 -13.17
C SER A 49 -5.09 -4.38 -13.04
N LYS A 50 -5.04 -5.51 -13.75
CA LYS A 50 -6.09 -6.54 -13.69
C LYS A 50 -6.20 -7.20 -12.32
N GLU A 51 -5.08 -7.51 -11.68
CA GLU A 51 -5.09 -8.07 -10.32
C GLU A 51 -5.69 -7.08 -9.30
N LEU A 52 -5.37 -5.78 -9.41
CA LEU A 52 -5.94 -4.77 -8.52
C LEU A 52 -7.45 -4.60 -8.75
N ILE A 53 -7.89 -4.69 -10.01
CA ILE A 53 -9.31 -4.73 -10.39
C ILE A 53 -10.01 -5.95 -9.77
N ASN A 54 -9.42 -7.14 -9.88
CA ASN A 54 -9.99 -8.36 -9.30
C ASN A 54 -10.07 -8.27 -7.77
N PHE A 55 -9.07 -7.66 -7.14
CA PHE A 55 -9.08 -7.39 -5.70
C PHE A 55 -10.22 -6.44 -5.31
N TYR A 56 -10.41 -5.35 -6.07
CA TYR A 56 -11.51 -4.42 -5.89
C TYR A 56 -12.86 -5.11 -6.03
N ASP A 57 -13.05 -5.94 -7.07
CA ASP A 57 -14.25 -6.74 -7.28
C ASP A 57 -14.54 -7.68 -6.11
N SER A 58 -13.51 -8.36 -5.59
CA SER A 58 -13.67 -9.25 -4.45
C SER A 58 -14.09 -8.50 -3.18
N ALA A 59 -13.50 -7.32 -2.94
CA ALA A 59 -13.88 -6.45 -1.83
C ALA A 59 -15.32 -5.92 -1.99
N TYR A 60 -15.68 -5.50 -3.20
CA TYR A 60 -17.00 -5.01 -3.53
C TYR A 60 -18.07 -6.09 -3.33
N ILE A 61 -17.87 -7.31 -3.85
CA ILE A 61 -18.79 -8.44 -3.65
C ILE A 61 -18.97 -8.73 -2.15
N LYS A 62 -17.89 -8.72 -1.36
CA LYS A 62 -17.98 -8.93 0.10
C LYS A 62 -18.74 -7.81 0.82
N ALA A 63 -18.64 -6.58 0.35
CA ALA A 63 -19.34 -5.44 0.93
C ALA A 63 -20.85 -5.45 0.61
N VAL A 64 -21.20 -5.94 -0.58
CA VAL A 64 -22.58 -5.95 -1.11
C VAL A 64 -23.33 -7.25 -0.79
N ASP A 65 -22.62 -8.34 -0.50
CA ASP A 65 -23.24 -9.60 -0.08
C ASP A 65 -24.18 -9.41 1.13
N VAL A 66 -25.20 -10.23 1.29
CA VAL A 66 -26.26 -10.06 2.31
C VAL A 66 -25.89 -10.72 3.64
N SER A 67 -24.86 -11.57 3.68
CA SER A 67 -24.40 -12.26 4.91
C SER A 67 -23.77 -11.29 5.92
N GLY A 68 -24.51 -10.90 6.96
CA GLY A 68 -24.10 -9.96 8.04
C GLY A 68 -22.88 -10.40 8.88
N SER A 69 -21.71 -10.57 8.28
CA SER A 69 -20.47 -10.98 8.94
C SER A 69 -19.54 -9.79 9.23
N PRO A 70 -18.65 -9.88 10.24
CA PRO A 70 -17.65 -8.84 10.54
C PRO A 70 -16.69 -8.54 9.37
N SER A 71 -16.62 -9.42 8.37
CA SER A 71 -15.88 -9.20 7.12
C SER A 71 -16.47 -8.09 6.25
N LYS A 72 -17.75 -7.74 6.43
CA LYS A 72 -18.41 -6.66 5.69
C LYS A 72 -17.89 -5.29 6.06
N ASP A 73 -17.81 -4.99 7.36
CA ASP A 73 -17.35 -3.68 7.83
C ASP A 73 -15.90 -3.42 7.39
N ALA A 74 -15.07 -4.46 7.37
CA ALA A 74 -13.72 -4.39 6.83
C ALA A 74 -13.72 -4.11 5.33
N ALA A 75 -14.56 -4.80 4.54
CA ALA A 75 -14.67 -4.60 3.11
C ALA A 75 -15.19 -3.19 2.75
N ILE A 76 -16.18 -2.68 3.49
CA ILE A 76 -16.71 -1.32 3.32
C ILE A 76 -15.63 -0.28 3.58
N LYS A 77 -14.81 -0.43 4.63
CA LYS A 77 -13.69 0.49 4.91
C LYS A 77 -12.65 0.48 3.80
N VAL A 78 -12.31 -0.70 3.27
CA VAL A 78 -11.40 -0.80 2.13
C VAL A 78 -11.99 -0.06 0.94
N LEU A 79 -13.26 -0.31 0.63
CA LEU A 79 -13.96 0.30 -0.50
C LEU A 79 -14.08 1.83 -0.36
N ASP A 80 -14.33 2.34 0.84
CA ASP A 80 -14.38 3.78 1.14
C ASP A 80 -13.03 4.47 0.88
N VAL A 81 -11.91 3.81 1.19
CA VAL A 81 -10.58 4.31 0.83
C VAL A 81 -10.40 4.36 -0.70
N PHE A 82 -10.80 3.31 -1.43
CA PHE A 82 -10.74 3.33 -2.90
C PHE A 82 -11.61 4.46 -3.48
N HIS A 83 -12.86 4.57 -3.03
CA HIS A 83 -13.80 5.58 -3.52
C HIS A 83 -13.32 7.00 -3.26
N ASN A 84 -12.82 7.29 -2.05
CA ASN A 84 -12.32 8.63 -1.70
C ASN A 84 -10.98 8.95 -2.35
N THR A 85 -10.08 7.97 -2.49
CA THR A 85 -8.73 8.21 -3.05
C THR A 85 -8.77 8.35 -4.58
N LEU A 86 -9.64 7.59 -5.25
CA LEU A 86 -9.74 7.57 -6.71
C LEU A 86 -10.88 8.42 -7.27
N ASP A 87 -11.69 9.01 -6.39
CA ASP A 87 -12.91 9.76 -6.73
C ASP A 87 -13.83 8.96 -7.67
N CYS A 88 -14.07 7.70 -7.31
CA CYS A 88 -14.86 6.74 -8.07
C CYS A 88 -15.88 6.03 -7.19
N CYS A 89 -16.86 5.35 -7.79
CA CYS A 89 -17.88 4.62 -7.03
C CYS A 89 -18.35 3.39 -7.82
N GLY A 90 -18.27 2.22 -7.19
CA GLY A 90 -18.82 0.98 -7.73
C GLY A 90 -18.07 0.42 -8.95
N LYS A 91 -18.68 -0.58 -9.58
CA LYS A 91 -18.12 -1.29 -10.74
C LYS A 91 -18.58 -0.69 -12.08
N GLY A 92 -19.57 0.19 -12.06
CA GLY A 92 -20.27 0.66 -13.26
C GLY A 92 -21.48 -0.21 -13.64
N ASP A 93 -21.99 -1.03 -12.70
CA ASP A 93 -23.22 -1.80 -12.85
C ASP A 93 -24.42 -1.11 -12.17
N ASP A 94 -25.47 -0.82 -12.94
CA ASP A 94 -26.73 -0.23 -12.44
C ASP A 94 -27.66 -1.29 -11.80
N THR A 95 -27.09 -2.24 -11.06
CA THR A 95 -27.89 -3.32 -10.46
C THR A 95 -28.81 -2.74 -9.38
N ALA A 96 -30.07 -3.19 -9.30
CA ALA A 96 -31.03 -2.69 -8.30
C ALA A 96 -30.52 -2.84 -6.84
N LEU A 97 -29.70 -3.86 -6.60
CA LEU A 97 -29.00 -4.09 -5.33
C LEU A 97 -27.96 -3.00 -5.03
N PHE A 98 -27.23 -2.52 -6.04
CA PHE A 98 -26.27 -1.43 -5.91
C PHE A 98 -26.97 -0.13 -5.53
N ARG A 99 -28.14 0.19 -6.12
CA ARG A 99 -28.92 1.39 -5.77
C ARG A 99 -29.37 1.43 -4.30
N GLN A 100 -29.54 0.27 -3.66
CA GLN A 100 -29.90 0.19 -2.24
C GLN A 100 -28.69 0.42 -1.32
N VAL A 101 -27.48 0.08 -1.80
CA VAL A 101 -26.24 0.10 -1.00
C VAL A 101 -25.37 1.33 -1.31
N VAL A 102 -25.59 2.01 -2.44
CA VAL A 102 -24.82 3.16 -2.92
C VAL A 102 -24.81 4.32 -1.93
N GLY A 103 -25.91 4.55 -1.21
CA GLY A 103 -26.02 5.63 -0.21
C GLY A 103 -25.15 5.41 1.04
N THR A 104 -24.65 4.19 1.23
CA THR A 104 -23.82 3.78 2.38
C THR A 104 -22.37 3.50 1.97
N LEU A 105 -22.16 3.01 0.73
CA LEU A 105 -20.83 2.61 0.24
C LEU A 105 -20.07 3.73 -0.46
N CYS A 106 -20.76 4.70 -1.07
CA CYS A 106 -20.10 5.74 -1.84
C CYS A 106 -20.08 7.08 -1.10
N PRO A 107 -18.99 7.86 -1.27
CA PRO A 107 -18.88 9.15 -0.63
C PRO A 107 -20.01 10.08 -1.11
N ARG A 108 -20.59 10.83 -0.17
CA ARG A 108 -21.64 11.82 -0.44
C ARG A 108 -21.06 13.03 -1.17
N LYS A 109 -20.70 12.88 -2.44
CA LYS A 109 -20.71 14.02 -3.37
C LYS A 109 -22.14 14.15 -3.91
N SER A 110 -22.64 15.39 -3.91
CA SER A 110 -23.94 15.87 -4.40
C SER A 110 -24.76 14.85 -5.20
N GLN A 111 -25.99 14.62 -4.75
CA GLN A 111 -27.00 13.70 -5.28
C GLN A 111 -27.29 13.84 -6.79
N GLY A 112 -26.78 14.87 -7.47
CA GLY A 112 -26.87 15.10 -8.92
C GLY A 112 -25.73 14.52 -9.78
N ASP A 113 -24.57 14.13 -9.20
CA ASP A 113 -23.40 13.62 -9.94
C ASP A 113 -23.25 12.08 -9.89
N PHE A 114 -24.15 11.35 -9.22
CA PHE A 114 -24.12 9.88 -9.14
C PHE A 114 -24.28 9.17 -10.49
N LEU A 115 -24.87 9.83 -11.49
CA LEU A 115 -24.96 9.34 -12.87
C LEU A 115 -23.69 9.63 -13.70
N LYS A 116 -22.72 10.33 -13.12
CA LYS A 116 -21.47 10.75 -13.76
C LYS A 116 -20.23 10.25 -13.02
N SER A 117 -20.39 9.59 -11.86
CA SER A 117 -19.27 8.97 -11.15
C SER A 117 -18.69 7.86 -12.03
N GLN A 118 -17.42 8.03 -12.41
CA GLN A 118 -16.69 7.04 -13.21
C GLN A 118 -16.53 5.74 -12.42
N SER A 119 -16.52 4.62 -13.15
CA SER A 119 -16.26 3.31 -12.56
C SER A 119 -14.87 3.29 -11.95
N CYS A 120 -14.73 2.66 -10.78
CA CYS A 120 -13.41 2.46 -10.19
C CYS A 120 -12.51 1.61 -11.08
N HIS A 121 -13.08 0.76 -11.95
CA HIS A 121 -12.32 0.04 -12.96
C HIS A 121 -11.59 0.99 -13.91
N ASP A 122 -12.31 1.99 -14.44
CA ASP A 122 -11.74 2.96 -15.38
C ASP A 122 -10.67 3.80 -14.69
N LYS A 123 -10.93 4.25 -13.45
CA LYS A 123 -9.94 5.01 -12.67
C LYS A 123 -8.70 4.19 -12.33
N LEU A 124 -8.83 2.92 -12.02
CA LEU A 124 -7.70 2.02 -11.78
C LEU A 124 -6.87 1.85 -13.07
N ILE A 125 -7.51 1.68 -14.23
CA ILE A 125 -6.80 1.59 -15.52
C ILE A 125 -6.11 2.92 -15.86
N GLU A 126 -6.80 4.05 -15.67
CA GLU A 126 -6.26 5.41 -15.86
C GLU A 126 -5.04 5.65 -14.96
N LEU A 127 -5.07 5.19 -13.70
CA LEU A 127 -3.94 5.30 -12.79
C LEU A 127 -2.69 4.58 -13.30
N PHE A 128 -2.82 3.34 -13.77
CA PHE A 128 -1.68 2.56 -14.26
C PHE A 128 -1.22 2.96 -15.66
N SER A 129 -2.10 3.54 -16.47
CA SER A 129 -1.78 3.97 -17.84
C SER A 129 -1.23 5.39 -17.90
N GLU A 130 -1.93 6.36 -17.29
CA GLU A 130 -1.60 7.78 -17.38
C GLU A 130 -0.88 8.32 -16.14
N LYS A 131 -1.16 7.77 -14.96
CA LYS A 131 -0.63 8.28 -13.68
C LYS A 131 0.44 7.39 -13.07
N LEU A 132 1.10 6.56 -13.86
CA LEU A 132 2.18 5.68 -13.40
C LEU A 132 3.31 6.48 -12.70
N HIS A 133 3.52 7.74 -13.11
CA HIS A 133 4.45 8.66 -12.44
C HIS A 133 4.18 8.87 -10.94
N LEU A 134 2.91 8.84 -10.49
CA LEU A 134 2.58 8.97 -9.06
C LEU A 134 3.05 7.76 -8.26
N ILE A 135 2.84 6.55 -8.81
CA ILE A 135 3.29 5.30 -8.20
C ILE A 135 4.83 5.24 -8.20
N GLY A 136 5.46 5.66 -9.30
CA GLY A 136 6.91 5.76 -9.40
C GLY A 136 7.51 6.74 -8.40
N LEU A 137 6.88 7.90 -8.19
CA LEU A 137 7.32 8.86 -7.16
C LEU A 137 7.22 8.27 -5.76
N ALA A 138 6.12 7.59 -5.43
CA ALA A 138 5.96 6.94 -4.14
C ALA A 138 7.03 5.85 -3.90
N ALA A 139 7.30 5.01 -4.90
CA ALA A 139 8.36 4.01 -4.83
C ALA A 139 9.76 4.65 -4.67
N LEU A 140 10.04 5.75 -5.37
CA LEU A 140 11.30 6.47 -5.23
C LEU A 140 11.50 7.00 -3.81
N VAL A 141 10.45 7.54 -3.18
CA VAL A 141 10.52 8.03 -1.79
C VAL A 141 10.85 6.90 -0.83
N VAL A 142 10.24 5.73 -0.99
CA VAL A 142 10.52 4.54 -0.16
C VAL A 142 11.97 4.09 -0.33
N ALA A 143 12.45 3.97 -1.56
CA ALA A 143 13.84 3.62 -1.86
C ALA A 143 14.85 4.59 -1.22
N VAL A 144 14.57 5.90 -1.28
CA VAL A 144 15.43 6.93 -0.65
C VAL A 144 15.46 6.76 0.87
N ILE A 145 14.30 6.53 1.51
CA ILE A 145 14.23 6.29 2.95
C ILE A 145 15.05 5.04 3.34
N MET A 146 14.92 3.94 2.60
CA MET A 146 15.71 2.72 2.87
C MET A 146 17.22 2.96 2.78
N ILE A 147 17.67 3.78 1.82
CA ILE A 147 19.10 4.14 1.69
C ILE A 147 19.57 4.91 2.92
N PHE A 148 18.80 5.89 3.40
CA PHE A 148 19.13 6.60 4.63
C PHE A 148 19.16 5.68 5.84
N GLU A 149 18.20 4.75 5.96
CA GLU A 149 18.20 3.74 7.01
C GLU A 149 19.46 2.87 6.97
N MET A 150 19.88 2.41 5.79
CA MET A 150 21.11 1.65 5.61
C MET A 150 22.37 2.45 6.01
N ILE A 151 22.45 3.72 5.63
CA ILE A 151 23.57 4.60 6.00
C ILE A 151 23.62 4.80 7.51
N PHE A 152 22.51 5.19 8.14
CA PHE A 152 22.46 5.41 9.58
C PHE A 152 22.77 4.15 10.38
N THR A 153 22.29 3.00 9.92
CA THR A 153 22.59 1.69 10.51
C THR A 153 24.10 1.41 10.50
N MET A 154 24.77 1.66 9.36
CA MET A 154 26.23 1.46 9.25
C MET A 154 27.02 2.46 10.08
N VAL A 155 26.62 3.74 10.08
CA VAL A 155 27.27 4.77 10.90
C VAL A 155 27.15 4.44 12.38
N LEU A 156 25.96 4.05 12.85
CA LEU A 156 25.72 3.66 14.23
C LEU A 156 26.50 2.39 14.61
N CYS A 157 26.52 1.38 13.74
CA CYS A 157 27.29 0.16 13.97
C CYS A 157 28.80 0.45 14.11
N CYS A 158 29.34 1.31 13.24
CA CYS A 158 30.72 1.77 13.33
C CYS A 158 30.99 2.60 14.59
N GLY A 159 30.05 3.47 14.97
CA GLY A 159 30.12 4.27 16.19
C GLY A 159 30.22 3.39 17.44
N ILE A 160 29.35 2.39 17.56
CA ILE A 160 29.37 1.40 18.66
C ILE A 160 30.69 0.63 18.66
N ARG A 161 31.17 0.18 17.48
CA ARG A 161 32.44 -0.56 17.39
C ARG A 161 33.63 0.24 17.91
N ASN A 162 33.63 1.54 17.63
CA ASN A 162 34.74 2.44 17.91
C ASN A 162 34.66 3.06 19.31
N SER A 163 33.55 2.83 20.02
CA SER A 163 33.35 3.18 21.43
C SER A 163 33.24 1.91 22.31
N PRO A 164 34.24 1.02 22.35
CA PRO A 164 34.22 -0.13 23.24
C PRO A 164 34.48 0.34 24.69
N GLY A 165 33.47 0.86 25.38
CA GLY A 165 33.58 1.23 26.79
C GLY A 165 32.78 2.46 27.20
N ALA A 166 31.47 2.32 27.31
CA ALA A 166 30.65 3.16 28.20
C ALA A 166 29.71 2.32 29.07
N TYR A 167 30.11 1.08 29.41
CA TYR A 167 29.64 0.31 30.56
C TYR A 167 30.74 -0.65 31.00
#